data_AF-A0A6G5A882-F1
#
_entry.id   AF-A0A6G5A882-F1
#
_cell.length_a   1.000
_cell.length_b   1.000
_cell.length_c   1.000
_cell.angle_alpha   90.00
_cell.angle_beta   90.00
_cell.angle_gamma   90.00
#
_symmetry.space_group_name_H-M   'P 1'
#
loop_
_entity.id
_entity.type
_entity.pdbx_description
1 polymer ?
#
loop_
_entity_poly.entity_id
_entity_poly.type
_entity_poly.pdbx_seq_one_letter_code
_entity_poly.pdbx_strand_id
1 'polypeptide(L)'
;MDLSRLLVVLGVVGFLLAILGGGGVLLLPRLFNTILDEKLPLVNNSNVFHLWQDIPLPIYRKFYFFNLTNPKQFLAKEEKPKFEEVGPYSYRVTWVKKNITWNSNGTISYREVKTYFFDRNESVGTEADQITTINAPLVAAGVLVDKIPNRVKRRAIAVFINLLKEKPISQHTVGELLFDGYKDLLVMASQKIDPTLPPTGGKFGWMMLRNGSNDGLFTVHTGKGEMDNTMLSLVGMACSKLSIHIHFETDNNSF
;
A
#
# COMPACT_ATOMS: atom_id res chain seq x y z
N MET A 1 23.20 60.65 28.50
CA MET A 1 23.75 59.74 27.48
C MET A 1 23.28 60.28 26.14
N ASP A 2 24.18 60.84 25.34
CA ASP A 2 23.79 61.61 24.16
C ASP A 2 23.09 60.73 23.13
N LEU A 3 21.94 61.18 22.62
CA LEU A 3 21.11 60.47 21.63
C LEU A 3 21.92 59.97 20.43
N SER A 4 22.97 60.70 20.05
CA SER A 4 23.93 60.34 19.00
C SER A 4 24.71 59.06 19.31
N ARG A 5 25.14 58.84 20.56
CA ARG A 5 25.87 57.63 20.96
C ARG A 5 24.97 56.39 20.93
N LEU A 6 23.70 56.54 21.32
CA LEU A 6 22.72 55.45 21.28
C LEU A 6 22.40 55.01 19.84
N LEU A 7 22.23 55.97 18.92
CA LEU A 7 21.99 55.67 17.50
C LEU A 7 23.18 54.94 16.85
N VAL A 8 24.41 55.33 17.19
CA VAL A 8 25.63 54.63 16.71
C VAL A 8 25.68 53.20 17.21
N VAL A 9 25.41 52.96 18.50
CA VAL A 9 25.41 51.60 19.07
C VAL A 9 24.33 50.73 18.43
N LEU A 10 23.11 51.24 18.23
CA LEU A 10 22.03 50.50 17.58
C LEU A 10 22.37 50.17 16.11
N GLY A 11 22.98 51.11 15.39
CA GLY A 11 23.44 50.89 14.01
C GLY A 11 24.50 49.79 13.91
N VAL A 12 25.49 49.79 14.82
CA VAL A 12 26.53 48.76 14.87
C VAL A 12 25.94 47.39 15.22
N VAL A 13 25.04 47.32 16.21
CA VAL A 13 24.37 46.07 16.59
C VAL A 13 23.50 45.55 15.45
N GLY A 14 22.71 46.41 14.79
CA GLY A 14 21.89 46.05 13.65
C GLY A 14 22.73 45.53 12.47
N PHE A 15 23.88 46.15 12.21
CA PHE A 15 24.81 45.71 11.16
C PHE A 15 25.43 44.34 11.48
N LEU A 16 25.84 44.11 12.73
CA LEU A 16 26.38 42.81 13.16
C LEU A 16 25.32 41.69 13.08
N LEU A 17 24.07 42.00 13.47
CA LEU A 17 22.95 41.07 13.33
C LEU A 17 22.62 40.78 11.86
N ALA A 18 22.72 41.77 10.97
CA ALA A 18 22.53 41.58 9.53
C ALA A 18 23.62 40.70 8.92
N ILE A 19 24.88 40.84 9.34
CA ILE A 19 25.99 39.97 8.92
C ILE A 19 25.80 38.54 9.45
N LEU A 20 25.45 38.38 10.72
CA LEU A 20 25.18 37.07 11.32
C LEU A 20 23.98 36.38 10.65
N GLY A 21 22.89 37.11 10.42
CA GLY A 21 21.70 36.61 9.74
C GLY A 21 21.98 36.26 8.28
N GLY A 22 22.64 37.14 7.54
CA GLY A 22 23.02 36.91 6.14
C GLY A 22 24.02 35.75 5.98
N GLY A 23 25.03 35.69 6.86
CA GLY A 23 25.97 34.57 6.93
C GLY A 23 25.25 33.26 7.28
N GLY A 24 24.30 33.30 8.21
CA GLY A 24 23.43 32.18 8.55
C GLY A 24 22.68 31.66 7.32
N VAL A 25 21.97 32.52 6.59
CA VAL A 25 21.20 32.12 5.40
C VAL A 25 22.08 31.49 4.31
N LEU A 26 23.33 31.93 4.16
CA LEU A 26 24.25 31.39 3.15
C LEU A 26 24.97 30.11 3.60
N LEU A 27 25.29 29.97 4.88
CA LEU A 27 26.10 28.87 5.40
C LEU A 27 25.27 27.71 5.96
N LEU A 28 24.12 27.98 6.59
CA LEU A 28 23.24 26.94 7.14
C LEU A 28 22.84 25.88 6.11
N PRO A 29 22.41 26.23 4.88
CA PRO A 29 22.05 25.22 3.89
C PRO A 29 23.22 24.31 3.53
N ARG A 30 24.44 24.86 3.44
CA ARG A 30 25.65 24.08 3.11
C ARG A 30 26.00 23.11 4.24
N LEU A 31 26.05 23.61 5.48
CA LEU A 31 26.32 22.79 6.66
C LEU A 31 25.27 21.69 6.82
N PHE A 32 24.00 22.04 6.62
CA PHE A 32 22.90 21.09 6.68
C PHE A 32 23.06 19.99 5.63
N ASN A 33 23.31 20.35 4.37
CA ASN A 33 23.52 19.37 3.30
C ASN A 33 24.73 18.47 3.58
N THR A 34 25.85 19.02 4.07
CA THR A 34 27.03 18.21 4.43
C THR A 34 26.73 17.21 5.54
N ILE A 35 25.99 17.62 6.58
CA ILE A 35 25.59 16.71 7.67
C ILE A 35 24.66 15.62 7.14
N LEU A 36 23.72 15.96 6.28
CA LEU A 36 22.80 15.00 5.67
C LEU A 36 23.54 14.01 4.77
N ASP A 37 24.45 14.48 3.91
CA ASP A 37 25.27 13.65 3.02
C ASP A 37 26.15 12.67 3.80
N GLU A 38 26.54 13.00 5.03
CA GLU A 38 27.34 12.13 5.88
C GLU A 38 26.49 11.12 6.68
N LYS A 39 25.31 11.53 7.15
CA LYS A 39 24.52 10.74 8.12
C LYS A 39 23.37 9.95 7.51
N LEU A 40 22.82 10.36 6.37
CA LEU A 40 21.67 9.69 5.74
C LEU A 40 22.00 8.49 4.84
N PRO A 41 23.18 8.39 4.18
CA PRO A 41 23.45 7.26 3.31
C PRO A 41 23.34 5.92 4.04
N LEU A 42 22.78 4.94 3.35
CA LEU A 42 22.81 3.55 3.80
C LEU A 42 24.26 3.07 3.74
N VAL A 43 24.85 2.86 4.91
CA VAL A 43 26.20 2.33 5.08
C VAL A 43 26.11 1.05 5.90
N ASN A 44 26.90 0.05 5.52
CA ASN A 44 26.90 -1.23 6.20
C ASN A 44 27.18 -1.05 7.71
N ASN A 45 26.39 -1.70 8.56
CA ASN A 45 26.44 -1.62 10.02
C ASN A 45 26.26 -0.21 10.63
N SER A 46 25.65 0.74 9.91
CA SER A 46 25.27 2.03 10.51
C SER A 46 23.94 1.92 11.27
N ASN A 47 23.71 2.81 12.24
CA ASN A 47 22.42 2.88 12.95
C ASN A 47 21.25 3.13 12.00
N VAL A 48 21.45 3.97 10.98
CA VAL A 48 20.45 4.25 9.94
C VAL A 48 20.13 2.99 9.13
N PHE A 49 21.14 2.18 8.81
CA PHE A 49 20.94 0.91 8.14
C PHE A 49 20.12 -0.06 8.99
N HIS A 50 20.40 -0.18 10.29
CA HIS A 50 19.62 -1.05 11.18
C HIS A 50 18.15 -0.61 11.29
N LEU A 51 17.90 0.69 11.43
CA LEU A 51 16.54 1.25 11.44
C LEU A 51 15.80 1.06 10.09
N TRP A 52 16.52 1.17 8.98
CA TRP A 52 15.98 0.92 7.63
C TRP A 52 15.68 -0.56 7.39
N GLN A 53 16.53 -1.45 7.92
CA GLN A 53 16.41 -2.90 7.78
C GLN A 53 15.22 -3.44 8.58
N ASP A 54 15.07 -3.00 9.82
CA ASP A 54 14.00 -3.40 10.74
C ASP A 54 13.51 -2.18 11.52
N ILE A 55 12.31 -1.70 11.16
CA ILE A 55 11.73 -0.48 11.74
C ILE A 55 11.17 -0.85 13.12
N PRO A 56 11.71 -0.30 14.24
CA PRO A 56 11.30 -0.69 15.59
C PRO A 56 9.96 -0.06 16.03
N LEU A 57 9.24 0.58 15.12
CA LEU A 57 7.97 1.26 15.39
C LEU A 57 6.80 0.40 14.91
N PRO A 58 5.70 0.31 15.70
CA PRO A 58 4.52 -0.41 15.27
C PRO A 58 3.85 0.33 14.10
N ILE A 59 3.91 -0.28 12.92
CA ILE A 59 3.20 0.20 11.73
C ILE A 59 1.84 -0.48 11.70
N TYR A 60 0.77 0.28 11.48
CA TYR A 60 -0.58 -0.27 11.36
C TYR A 60 -1.10 -0.17 9.93
N ARG A 61 -1.68 -1.26 9.44
CA ARG A 61 -2.49 -1.27 8.22
C ARG A 61 -3.96 -1.39 8.60
N LYS A 62 -4.74 -0.37 8.24
CA LYS A 62 -6.17 -0.30 8.52
C LYS A 62 -6.96 -0.64 7.27
N PHE A 63 -7.84 -1.63 7.36
CA PHE A 63 -8.74 -2.02 6.28
C PHE A 63 -10.14 -1.48 6.54
N TYR A 64 -10.78 -0.99 5.49
CA TYR A 64 -12.15 -0.48 5.49
C TYR A 64 -12.90 -1.17 4.36
N PHE A 65 -14.15 -1.55 4.63
CA PHE A 65 -15.00 -2.25 3.68
C PHE A 65 -16.26 -1.46 3.40
N PHE A 66 -16.75 -1.55 2.18
CA PHE A 66 -18.09 -1.06 1.83
C PHE A 66 -19.07 -2.22 1.93
N ASN A 67 -19.86 -2.24 3.00
CA ASN A 67 -20.91 -3.22 3.23
C ASN A 67 -22.19 -2.82 2.48
N LEU A 68 -22.70 -3.71 1.64
CA LEU A 68 -23.93 -3.49 0.87
C LEU A 68 -25.16 -3.79 1.73
N THR A 69 -25.99 -2.77 2.00
CA THR A 69 -27.12 -2.87 2.93
C THR A 69 -28.44 -3.28 2.26
N ASN A 70 -28.59 -3.06 0.94
CA ASN A 70 -29.79 -3.39 0.17
C ASN A 70 -29.55 -4.40 -0.98
N PRO A 71 -28.91 -5.56 -0.73
CA PRO A 71 -28.53 -6.49 -1.80
C PRO A 71 -29.73 -7.04 -2.60
N LYS A 72 -30.88 -7.26 -1.96
CA LYS A 72 -32.08 -7.81 -2.62
C LYS A 72 -32.69 -6.81 -3.61
N GLN A 73 -32.90 -5.58 -3.17
CA GLN A 73 -33.47 -4.50 -3.99
C GLN A 73 -32.54 -4.12 -5.14
N PHE A 74 -31.23 -4.11 -4.89
CA PHE A 74 -30.23 -3.88 -5.92
C PHE A 74 -30.26 -4.98 -6.99
N LEU A 75 -30.33 -6.25 -6.61
CA LEU A 75 -30.42 -7.37 -7.57
C LEU A 75 -31.75 -7.40 -8.34
N ALA A 76 -32.84 -6.94 -7.72
CA ALA A 76 -34.13 -6.79 -8.36
C ALA A 76 -34.19 -5.58 -9.32
N LYS A 77 -33.14 -4.75 -9.37
CA LYS A 77 -33.08 -3.47 -10.11
C LYS A 77 -34.13 -2.45 -9.66
N GLU A 78 -34.60 -2.57 -8.43
CA GLU A 78 -35.59 -1.66 -7.84
C GLU A 78 -34.93 -0.41 -7.25
N GLU A 79 -33.75 -0.57 -6.65
CA GLU A 79 -32.99 0.52 -6.03
C GLU A 79 -31.50 0.49 -6.43
N LYS A 80 -30.87 1.67 -6.39
CA LYS A 80 -29.41 1.78 -6.49
C LYS A 80 -28.72 1.14 -5.27
N PRO A 81 -27.50 0.61 -5.40
CA PRO A 81 -26.80 -0.02 -4.28
C PRO A 81 -26.47 1.02 -3.20
N LYS A 82 -26.76 0.67 -1.94
CA LYS A 82 -26.50 1.48 -0.75
C LYS A 82 -25.37 0.83 0.03
N PHE A 83 -24.27 1.57 0.21
CA PHE A 83 -23.10 1.10 0.93
C PHE A 83 -22.93 1.84 2.24
N GLU A 84 -22.46 1.10 3.24
CA GLU A 84 -21.99 1.64 4.52
C GLU A 84 -20.53 1.25 4.71
N GLU A 85 -19.68 2.22 5.05
CA GLU A 85 -18.28 1.95 5.35
C GLU A 85 -18.17 1.30 6.73
N VAL A 86 -17.45 0.17 6.80
CA VAL A 86 -17.21 -0.58 8.03
C VAL A 86 -15.71 -0.70 8.23
N GLY A 87 -15.21 -0.16 9.34
CA GLY A 87 -13.81 -0.21 9.72
C GLY A 87 -13.45 0.80 10.82
N PRO A 88 -12.17 0.88 11.21
CA PRO A 88 -11.06 0.09 10.68
C PRO A 88 -11.00 -1.33 11.25
N TYR A 89 -10.53 -2.28 10.45
CA TYR A 89 -9.92 -3.53 10.91
C TYR A 89 -8.40 -3.37 10.81
N SER A 90 -7.76 -3.21 11.96
CA SER A 90 -6.36 -2.84 12.09
C SER A 90 -5.47 -4.06 12.25
N TYR A 91 -4.40 -4.11 11.46
CA TYR A 91 -3.34 -5.10 11.58
C TYR A 91 -2.02 -4.39 11.88
N ARG A 92 -1.36 -4.78 12.96
CA ARG A 92 0.04 -4.41 13.19
C ARG A 92 0.90 -5.15 12.17
N VAL A 93 1.79 -4.43 11.51
CA VAL A 93 2.63 -4.96 10.44
C VAL A 93 4.10 -4.86 10.83
N THR A 94 4.82 -5.97 10.75
CA THR A 94 6.29 -5.99 10.87
C THR A 94 6.90 -5.95 9.47
N TRP A 95 7.82 -5.01 9.23
CA TRP A 95 8.45 -4.77 7.93
C TRP A 95 9.95 -5.00 8.05
N VAL A 96 10.41 -6.15 7.55
CA VAL A 96 11.82 -6.56 7.69
C VAL A 96 12.44 -6.78 6.33
N LYS A 97 13.58 -6.15 6.08
CA LYS A 97 14.38 -6.35 4.87
C LYS A 97 15.35 -7.51 5.08
N LYS A 98 15.26 -8.52 4.20
CA LYS A 98 16.08 -9.75 4.22
C LYS A 98 16.86 -9.91 2.92
N ASN A 99 17.84 -10.79 2.93
CA ASN A 99 18.70 -11.12 1.77
C ASN A 99 19.32 -9.86 1.15
N ILE A 100 19.99 -9.07 2.00
CA ILE A 100 20.56 -7.78 1.63
C ILE A 100 21.91 -7.99 0.94
N THR A 101 22.07 -7.44 -0.26
CA THR A 101 23.29 -7.48 -1.06
C THR A 101 23.73 -6.06 -1.39
N TRP A 102 24.98 -5.74 -1.09
CA TRP A 102 25.61 -4.46 -1.45
C TRP A 102 26.26 -4.58 -2.82
N ASN A 103 25.90 -3.68 -3.74
CA ASN A 103 26.41 -3.70 -5.11
C ASN A 103 27.52 -2.65 -5.28
N SER A 104 28.48 -2.92 -6.18
CA SER A 104 29.61 -2.02 -6.45
C SER A 104 29.22 -0.70 -7.10
N ASN A 105 28.03 -0.62 -7.72
CA ASN A 105 27.48 0.57 -8.35
C ASN A 105 26.76 1.52 -7.36
N GLY A 106 27.00 1.39 -6.05
CA GLY A 106 26.39 2.26 -5.04
C GLY A 106 24.92 1.96 -4.74
N THR A 107 24.42 0.78 -5.13
CA THR A 107 23.06 0.32 -4.82
C THR A 107 23.05 -0.81 -3.80
N ILE A 108 21.88 -1.03 -3.20
CA ILE A 108 21.61 -2.12 -2.27
C ILE A 108 20.37 -2.87 -2.75
N SER A 109 20.49 -4.20 -2.84
CA SER A 109 19.40 -5.10 -3.22
C SER A 109 18.88 -5.85 -2.00
N TYR A 110 17.57 -6.00 -1.87
CA TYR A 110 16.95 -6.66 -0.72
C TYR A 110 15.56 -7.19 -1.06
N ARG A 111 15.03 -8.07 -0.19
CA ARG A 111 13.63 -8.51 -0.21
C ARG A 111 12.92 -8.01 1.02
N GLU A 112 11.80 -7.33 0.84
CA GLU A 112 10.98 -6.84 1.95
C GLU A 112 9.97 -7.91 2.35
N VAL A 113 9.98 -8.33 3.61
CA VAL A 113 9.02 -9.28 4.17
C VAL A 113 8.06 -8.53 5.10
N LYS A 114 6.75 -8.64 4.82
CA LYS A 114 5.69 -8.00 5.62
C LYS A 114 4.86 -9.08 6.32
N THR A 115 4.78 -9.01 7.65
CA THR A 115 3.94 -9.92 8.44
C THR A 115 2.84 -9.13 9.13
N TYR A 116 1.60 -9.61 9.04
CA TYR A 116 0.41 -8.93 9.53
C TYR A 116 -0.14 -9.67 10.75
N PHE A 117 -0.42 -8.92 11.80
CA PHE A 117 -0.99 -9.41 13.05
C PHE A 117 -2.24 -8.59 13.36
N PHE A 118 -3.39 -9.24 13.42
CA PHE A 118 -4.64 -8.56 13.75
C PHE A 118 -4.56 -7.91 15.13
N ASP A 119 -4.98 -6.65 15.24
CA ASP A 119 -5.05 -5.91 16.48
C ASP A 119 -6.50 -5.62 16.81
N ARG A 120 -7.05 -6.37 17.78
CA ARG A 120 -8.45 -6.22 18.19
C ARG A 120 -8.72 -4.87 18.85
N ASN A 121 -7.75 -4.29 19.56
CA ASN A 121 -7.96 -3.07 20.35
C ASN A 121 -8.01 -1.83 19.44
N GLU A 122 -7.26 -1.86 18.34
CA GLU A 122 -7.27 -0.81 17.32
C GLU A 122 -8.31 -1.03 16.21
N SER A 123 -9.21 -2.02 16.38
CA SER A 123 -10.23 -2.39 15.41
C SER A 123 -11.65 -2.11 15.92
N VAL A 124 -12.57 -1.76 15.01
CA VAL A 124 -13.99 -1.63 15.35
C VAL A 124 -14.61 -2.98 15.74
N GLY A 125 -14.19 -4.04 15.06
CA GLY A 125 -14.80 -5.35 15.08
C GLY A 125 -13.81 -6.51 15.18
N THR A 126 -14.29 -7.72 14.92
CA THR A 126 -13.44 -8.92 14.85
C THR A 126 -13.24 -9.36 13.40
N GLU A 127 -12.26 -10.24 13.14
CA GLU A 127 -12.11 -10.85 11.81
C GLU A 127 -13.32 -11.72 11.41
N ALA A 128 -14.20 -12.07 12.35
CA ALA A 128 -15.42 -12.83 12.12
C ALA A 128 -16.62 -11.95 11.67
N ASP A 129 -16.47 -10.63 11.66
CA ASP A 129 -17.52 -9.72 11.26
C ASP A 129 -17.87 -9.92 9.78
N GLN A 130 -19.16 -9.92 9.45
CA GLN A 130 -19.67 -10.28 8.13
C GLN A 130 -19.81 -9.04 7.24
N ILE A 131 -19.25 -9.11 6.05
CA ILE A 131 -19.34 -8.06 5.03
C ILE A 131 -20.06 -8.62 3.80
N THR A 132 -21.13 -7.95 3.39
CA THR A 132 -21.85 -8.24 2.14
C THR A 132 -21.25 -7.39 1.04
N THR A 133 -20.67 -8.02 0.03
CA THR A 133 -19.99 -7.33 -1.07
C THR A 133 -20.15 -8.08 -2.39
N ILE A 134 -19.60 -7.51 -3.46
CA ILE A 134 -19.60 -8.15 -4.78
C ILE A 134 -18.74 -9.43 -4.76
N ASN A 135 -19.17 -10.44 -5.51
CA ASN A 135 -18.37 -11.64 -5.73
C ASN A 135 -17.21 -11.30 -6.70
N ALA A 136 -16.08 -10.90 -6.13
CA ALA A 136 -14.91 -10.46 -6.89
C ALA A 136 -14.36 -11.51 -7.87
N PRO A 137 -14.23 -12.81 -7.50
CA PRO A 137 -13.90 -13.88 -8.45
C PRO A 137 -14.82 -13.93 -9.68
N LEU A 138 -16.13 -13.82 -9.48
CA LEU A 138 -17.10 -13.84 -10.58
C LEU A 138 -16.94 -12.63 -11.51
N VAL A 139 -16.77 -11.43 -10.94
CA VAL A 139 -16.53 -10.21 -11.72
C VAL A 139 -15.23 -10.31 -12.50
N ALA A 140 -14.14 -10.76 -11.86
CA ALA A 140 -12.85 -10.95 -12.50
C ALA A 140 -12.92 -11.98 -13.65
N ALA A 141 -13.63 -13.10 -13.43
CA ALA A 141 -13.83 -14.11 -14.46
C ALA A 141 -14.56 -13.52 -15.69
N GLY A 142 -15.62 -12.73 -15.49
CA GLY A 142 -16.32 -12.05 -16.58
C GLY A 142 -15.40 -11.16 -17.42
N VAL A 143 -14.62 -10.30 -16.77
CA VAL A 143 -13.65 -9.41 -17.45
C VAL A 143 -12.58 -10.19 -18.21
N LEU A 144 -12.09 -11.30 -17.64
CA LEU A 144 -11.10 -12.15 -18.29
C LEU A 144 -11.67 -12.87 -19.51
N VAL A 145 -12.92 -13.34 -19.45
CA VAL A 145 -13.61 -13.99 -20.58
C VAL A 145 -13.75 -13.02 -21.76
N ASP A 146 -14.09 -11.75 -21.49
CA ASP A 146 -14.25 -10.75 -22.55
C ASP A 146 -12.95 -10.45 -23.32
N LYS A 147 -11.80 -10.62 -22.66
CA LYS A 147 -10.48 -10.46 -23.28
C LYS A 147 -10.06 -11.64 -24.16
N ILE A 148 -10.80 -12.75 -24.18
CA ILE A 148 -10.46 -13.92 -25.00
C ILE A 148 -10.82 -13.65 -26.48
N PRO A 149 -9.83 -13.62 -27.40
CA PRO A 149 -10.08 -13.30 -28.81
C PRO A 149 -10.83 -14.40 -29.55
N ASN A 150 -10.62 -15.67 -29.15
CA ASN A 150 -11.29 -16.80 -29.77
C ASN A 150 -12.76 -16.89 -29.32
N ARG A 151 -13.69 -16.59 -30.24
CA ARG A 151 -15.14 -16.55 -29.99
C ARG A 151 -15.71 -17.89 -29.49
N VAL A 152 -15.18 -19.02 -29.96
CA VAL A 152 -15.67 -20.36 -29.55
C VAL A 152 -15.23 -20.66 -28.12
N LYS A 153 -13.94 -20.44 -27.80
CA LYS A 153 -13.43 -20.61 -26.44
C LYS A 153 -14.14 -19.68 -25.45
N ARG A 154 -14.32 -18.40 -25.83
CA ARG A 154 -15.06 -17.43 -25.04
C ARG A 154 -16.49 -17.89 -24.72
N ARG A 155 -17.23 -18.37 -25.74
CA ARG A 155 -18.60 -18.89 -25.54
C ARG A 155 -18.62 -20.11 -24.64
N ALA A 156 -17.68 -21.04 -24.81
CA ALA A 156 -17.58 -22.24 -23.97
C ALA A 156 -17.34 -21.89 -22.49
N ILE A 157 -16.41 -20.97 -22.20
CA ILE A 157 -16.11 -20.53 -20.84
C ILE A 157 -17.31 -19.74 -20.26
N ALA A 158 -17.94 -18.86 -21.04
CA ALA A 158 -19.13 -18.14 -20.60
C ALA A 158 -20.28 -19.09 -20.20
N VAL A 159 -20.52 -20.15 -20.98
CA VAL A 159 -21.50 -21.19 -20.62
C VAL A 159 -21.08 -21.90 -19.33
N PHE A 160 -19.80 -22.25 -19.18
CA PHE A 160 -19.29 -22.89 -17.97
C PHE A 160 -19.51 -22.03 -16.72
N ILE A 161 -19.17 -20.74 -16.75
CA ILE A 161 -19.39 -19.82 -15.61
C ILE A 161 -20.88 -19.74 -15.26
N ASN A 162 -21.75 -19.60 -16.27
CA ASN A 162 -23.21 -19.56 -16.04
C ASN A 162 -23.76 -20.87 -15.44
N LEU A 163 -23.15 -22.02 -15.74
CA LEU A 163 -23.54 -23.32 -15.16
C LEU A 163 -23.20 -23.42 -13.66
N LEU A 164 -22.18 -22.69 -13.17
CA LEU A 164 -21.84 -22.67 -11.75
C LEU A 164 -22.90 -21.96 -10.90
N LYS A 165 -23.76 -21.14 -11.52
CA LYS A 165 -24.83 -20.37 -10.86
C LYS A 165 -24.34 -19.58 -9.64
N GLU A 166 -23.11 -19.07 -9.73
CA GLU A 166 -22.52 -18.22 -8.70
C GLU A 166 -23.33 -16.93 -8.55
N LYS A 167 -23.47 -16.47 -7.30
CA LYS A 167 -24.20 -15.23 -7.01
C LYS A 167 -23.28 -14.03 -7.22
N PRO A 168 -23.77 -12.93 -7.82
CA PRO A 168 -22.99 -11.69 -8.01
C PRO A 168 -22.67 -10.96 -6.71
N ILE A 169 -23.40 -11.27 -5.63
CA ILE A 169 -23.18 -10.74 -4.28
C ILE A 169 -22.97 -11.93 -3.36
N SER A 170 -21.96 -11.80 -2.51
CA SER A 170 -21.57 -12.79 -1.53
C SER A 170 -21.33 -12.14 -0.18
N GLN A 171 -21.51 -12.91 0.88
CA GLN A 171 -21.26 -12.48 2.25
C GLN A 171 -20.13 -13.32 2.82
N HIS A 172 -19.10 -12.67 3.32
CA HIS A 172 -17.91 -13.30 3.88
C HIS A 172 -17.43 -12.55 5.10
N THR A 173 -16.69 -13.25 5.95
CA THR A 173 -16.03 -12.63 7.09
C THR A 173 -14.86 -11.75 6.65
N VAL A 174 -14.46 -10.78 7.48
CA VAL A 174 -13.28 -9.94 7.22
C VAL A 174 -12.02 -10.77 7.05
N GLY A 175 -11.82 -11.80 7.89
CA GLY A 175 -10.67 -12.72 7.78
C GLY A 175 -10.64 -13.45 6.44
N GLU A 176 -11.78 -13.97 5.99
CA GLU A 176 -11.93 -14.61 4.68
C GLU A 176 -11.68 -13.65 3.51
N LEU A 177 -12.18 -12.41 3.58
CA LEU A 177 -11.96 -11.41 2.55
C LEU A 177 -10.50 -10.98 2.46
N LEU A 178 -9.75 -11.01 3.56
CA LEU A 178 -8.35 -10.58 3.62
C LEU A 178 -7.37 -11.74 3.46
N PHE A 179 -7.04 -12.40 4.57
CA PHE A 179 -5.87 -13.29 4.67
C PHE A 179 -6.22 -14.78 4.64
N ASP A 180 -7.35 -15.19 5.24
CA ASP A 180 -7.72 -16.61 5.37
C ASP A 180 -8.20 -17.21 4.05
N GLY A 181 -8.84 -16.38 3.23
CA GLY A 181 -9.42 -16.72 1.94
C GLY A 181 -10.65 -17.63 2.04
N TYR A 182 -11.69 -17.31 1.28
CA TYR A 182 -12.85 -18.18 1.10
C TYR A 182 -12.72 -19.04 -0.15
N LYS A 183 -13.27 -20.26 -0.12
CA LYS A 183 -13.24 -21.17 -1.28
C LYS A 183 -14.21 -20.69 -2.35
N ASP A 184 -13.76 -20.71 -3.61
CA ASP A 184 -14.55 -20.27 -4.75
C ASP A 184 -14.37 -21.24 -5.94
N LEU A 185 -15.49 -21.61 -6.59
CA LEU A 185 -15.48 -22.60 -7.68
C LEU A 185 -14.71 -22.10 -8.92
N LEU A 186 -14.81 -20.80 -9.22
CA LEU A 186 -14.11 -20.19 -10.35
C LEU A 186 -12.60 -20.14 -10.10
N VAL A 187 -12.18 -19.89 -8.86
CA VAL A 187 -10.76 -19.88 -8.49
C VAL A 187 -10.17 -21.29 -8.51
N MET A 188 -10.94 -22.30 -8.08
CA MET A 188 -10.52 -23.69 -8.24
C MET A 188 -10.40 -24.10 -9.72
N ALA A 189 -11.30 -23.61 -10.57
CA ALA A 189 -11.24 -23.88 -12.00
C ALA A 189 -10.09 -23.12 -12.69
N SER A 190 -9.82 -21.88 -12.29
CA SER A 190 -8.82 -21.03 -12.94
C SER A 190 -7.41 -21.61 -12.87
N GLN A 191 -7.02 -22.21 -11.74
CA GLN A 191 -5.73 -22.89 -11.61
C GLN A 191 -5.54 -24.08 -12.56
N LYS A 192 -6.64 -24.76 -12.91
CA LYS A 192 -6.59 -25.87 -13.89
C LYS A 192 -6.49 -25.35 -15.33
N ILE A 193 -7.00 -24.14 -15.58
CA ILE A 193 -7.00 -23.51 -16.90
C ILE A 193 -5.67 -22.81 -17.18
N ASP A 194 -5.14 -22.10 -16.18
CA ASP A 194 -3.87 -21.38 -16.24
C ASP A 194 -2.98 -21.76 -15.05
N PRO A 195 -2.02 -22.68 -15.26
CA PRO A 195 -1.07 -23.11 -14.24
C PRO A 195 -0.09 -22.01 -13.79
N THR A 196 -0.04 -20.85 -14.47
CA THR A 196 0.84 -19.73 -14.08
C THR A 196 0.26 -18.90 -12.94
N LEU A 197 -1.03 -19.03 -12.66
CA LEU A 197 -1.68 -18.35 -11.55
C LEU A 197 -1.14 -18.87 -10.20
N PRO A 198 -1.01 -18.00 -9.19
CA PRO A 198 -0.55 -18.41 -7.88
C PRO A 198 -1.39 -19.56 -7.29
N PRO A 199 -0.76 -20.57 -6.65
CA PRO A 199 -1.48 -21.67 -6.03
C PRO A 199 -2.13 -21.20 -4.72
N THR A 200 -3.35 -20.73 -4.84
CA THR A 200 -4.24 -20.32 -3.75
C THR A 200 -4.98 -21.46 -3.07
N GLY A 201 -4.84 -22.70 -3.56
CA GLY A 201 -5.63 -23.83 -3.07
C GLY A 201 -7.14 -23.67 -3.30
N GLY A 202 -7.53 -22.95 -4.36
CA GLY A 202 -8.94 -22.70 -4.68
C GLY A 202 -9.62 -21.62 -3.84
N LYS A 203 -8.83 -20.83 -3.10
CA LYS A 203 -9.35 -19.74 -2.27
C LYS A 203 -9.13 -18.38 -2.90
N PHE A 204 -10.01 -17.43 -2.60
CA PHE A 204 -9.84 -16.02 -2.87
C PHE A 204 -9.77 -15.24 -1.57
N GLY A 205 -8.87 -14.26 -1.53
CA GLY A 205 -8.80 -13.22 -0.53
C GLY A 205 -7.89 -12.10 -1.04
N TRP A 206 -8.20 -10.85 -0.74
CA TRP A 206 -7.48 -9.68 -1.26
C TRP A 206 -6.00 -9.66 -0.87
N MET A 207 -5.69 -10.15 0.32
CA MET A 207 -4.35 -10.16 0.90
C MET A 207 -3.78 -11.58 1.02
N MET A 208 -4.39 -12.53 0.33
CA MET A 208 -3.99 -13.91 0.43
C MET A 208 -2.59 -14.13 -0.16
N LEU A 209 -1.80 -15.03 0.45
CA LEU A 209 -0.37 -15.24 0.17
C LEU A 209 0.55 -14.03 0.48
N ARG A 210 0.03 -12.90 0.99
CA ARG A 210 0.84 -11.72 1.34
C ARG A 210 1.42 -11.79 2.76
N ASN A 211 0.84 -12.59 3.66
CA ASN A 211 1.30 -12.64 5.05
C ASN A 211 2.61 -13.41 5.17
N GLY A 212 3.68 -12.74 5.63
CA GLY A 212 5.00 -13.33 5.79
C GLY A 212 5.74 -13.58 4.48
N SER A 213 5.23 -13.08 3.35
CA SER A 213 5.88 -13.20 2.04
C SER A 213 6.63 -11.91 1.67
N ASN A 214 7.32 -11.93 0.52
CA ASN A 214 8.02 -10.77 -0.01
C ASN A 214 7.47 -10.33 -1.36
N ASP A 215 7.51 -9.01 -1.61
CA ASP A 215 7.02 -8.39 -2.84
C ASP A 215 8.04 -8.46 -4.00
N GLY A 216 9.09 -9.27 -3.86
CA GLY A 216 10.16 -9.43 -4.86
C GLY A 216 11.50 -8.84 -4.42
N LEU A 217 12.43 -8.76 -5.37
CA LEU A 217 13.74 -8.16 -5.19
C LEU A 217 13.66 -6.67 -5.52
N PHE A 218 13.96 -5.82 -4.55
CA PHE A 218 14.12 -4.39 -4.73
C PHE A 218 15.61 -4.06 -4.85
N THR A 219 15.94 -3.08 -5.68
CA THR A 219 17.29 -2.50 -5.75
C THR A 219 17.17 -1.00 -5.69
N VAL A 220 17.83 -0.38 -4.71
CA VAL A 220 17.76 1.06 -4.46
C VAL A 220 19.13 1.65 -4.29
N HIS A 221 19.27 2.94 -4.58
CA HIS A 221 20.52 3.66 -4.34
C HIS A 221 20.78 3.80 -2.84
N THR A 222 22.03 3.60 -2.43
CA THR A 222 22.44 3.76 -1.03
C THR A 222 22.51 5.22 -0.60
N GLY A 223 22.56 6.15 -1.55
CA GLY A 223 22.73 7.58 -1.30
C GLY A 223 24.17 8.04 -1.11
N LYS A 224 25.13 7.12 -1.20
CA LYS A 224 26.55 7.47 -1.11
C LYS A 224 26.98 8.24 -2.36
N GLY A 225 27.20 9.55 -2.22
CA GLY A 225 27.72 10.44 -3.26
C GLY A 225 26.66 11.22 -4.05
N GLU A 226 25.38 10.84 -3.97
CA GLU A 226 24.25 11.57 -4.57
C GLU A 226 23.00 11.41 -3.69
N MET A 227 22.68 12.43 -2.89
CA MET A 227 21.62 12.34 -1.89
C MET A 227 20.20 12.46 -2.47
N ASP A 228 20.02 13.13 -3.61
CA ASP A 228 18.72 13.35 -4.26
C ASP A 228 17.96 12.03 -4.53
N ASN A 229 18.69 10.96 -4.85
CA ASN A 229 18.11 9.64 -5.13
C ASN A 229 17.72 8.85 -3.87
N THR A 230 18.32 9.18 -2.72
CA THR A 230 18.09 8.49 -1.42
C THR A 230 16.78 8.92 -0.80
N MET A 231 16.50 10.22 -0.82
CA MET A 231 15.28 10.79 -0.24
C MET A 231 14.04 10.26 -0.96
N LEU A 232 14.11 10.10 -2.29
CA LEU A 232 13.05 9.49 -3.09
C LEU A 232 12.84 8.01 -2.75
N SER A 233 13.92 7.27 -2.47
CA SER A 233 13.85 5.85 -2.09
C SER A 233 13.24 5.64 -0.70
N LEU A 234 13.59 6.47 0.30
CA LEU A 234 13.08 6.37 1.67
C LEU A 234 11.63 6.86 1.77
N VAL A 235 11.31 7.98 1.10
CA VAL A 235 9.95 8.56 1.08
C VAL A 235 9.00 7.74 0.21
N GLY A 236 9.46 7.23 -0.94
CA GLY A 236 8.68 6.36 -1.83
C GLY A 236 8.27 5.04 -1.18
N MET A 237 9.10 4.50 -0.28
CA MET A 237 8.79 3.28 0.49
C MET A 237 7.77 3.52 1.62
N ALA A 238 7.81 4.69 2.26
CA ALA A 238 6.87 5.03 3.35
C ALA A 238 5.45 5.36 2.83
N CYS A 239 5.34 5.84 1.59
CA CYS A 239 4.10 6.35 1.01
C CYS A 239 3.32 5.36 0.13
N SER A 240 3.52 4.03 0.27
CA SER A 240 2.65 3.05 -0.39
C SER A 240 1.27 3.01 0.29
N LYS A 241 0.49 4.07 0.11
CA LYS A 241 -0.93 4.13 0.43
C LYS A 241 -1.65 3.29 -0.63
N LEU A 242 -1.76 1.98 -0.39
CA LEU A 242 -2.64 1.14 -1.19
C LEU A 242 -4.08 1.48 -0.82
N SER A 243 -4.61 2.56 -1.40
CA SER A 243 -6.04 2.85 -1.40
C SER A 243 -6.63 2.09 -2.57
N ILE A 244 -7.26 0.94 -2.31
CA ILE A 244 -8.02 0.23 -3.33
C ILE A 244 -9.33 1.02 -3.52
N HIS A 245 -9.29 2.03 -4.40
CA HIS A 245 -10.51 2.68 -4.88
C HIS A 245 -11.10 1.83 -6.01
N ILE A 246 -12.14 1.05 -5.69
CA ILE A 246 -13.00 0.45 -6.71
C ILE A 246 -13.89 1.58 -7.22
N HIS A 247 -13.51 2.14 -8.37
CA HIS A 247 -14.33 3.14 -9.05
C HIS A 247 -15.45 2.41 -9.79
N PHE A 248 -16.69 2.55 -9.32
CA PHE A 248 -17.86 2.17 -10.09
C PHE A 248 -18.18 3.31 -11.05
N GLU A 249 -17.72 3.19 -12.29
CA GLU A 249 -18.13 4.08 -13.36
C GLU A 249 -19.59 3.73 -13.72
N THR A 250 -20.53 4.55 -13.26
CA THR A 250 -21.91 4.45 -13.71
C THR A 250 -21.99 5.14 -15.07
N ASP A 251 -21.98 4.34 -16.14
CA ASP A 251 -22.39 4.83 -17.45
C ASP A 251 -23.85 5.32 -17.33
N ASN A 252 -24.00 6.65 -17.34
CA ASN A 252 -25.27 7.31 -17.59
C ASN A 252 -25.62 7.11 -19.07
N ASN A 253 -26.07 5.90 -19.42
CA ASN A 253 -26.83 5.67 -20.62
C ASN A 253 -28.01 4.75 -20.27
N SER A 254 -29.16 5.41 -20.10
CA SER A 254 -30.49 4.93 -20.45
C SER A 254 -30.84 3.46 -20.13
N PHE A 255 -31.64 3.27 -19.08
CA PHE A 255 -33.00 2.71 -19.22
C PHE A 255 -33.95 3.44 -18.28
#